data_AF-A0A8H7N252-F1
#
_entry.id   AF-A0A8H7N252-F1
#
_cell.length_a   1.000
_cell.length_b   1.000
_cell.length_c   1.000
_cell.angle_alpha   90.00
_cell.angle_beta   90.00
_cell.angle_gamma   90.00
#
_symmetry.space_group_name_H-M   'P 1'
#
loop_
_entity.id
_entity.type
_entity.pdbx_description
1 polymer ?
#
loop_
_entity_poly.entity_id
_entity_poly.type
_entity_poly.pdbx_seq_one_letter_code
_entity_poly.pdbx_strand_id
1 'polypeptide(L)'
;MALYYFPWHELLGEAKSRKENPKPATSIRRDPWPLRASLLLAAVACILRPTNGLIWAPIVVLALTRIGLRGSSPLTVETVFVLFREIILCGSAVIGVSLVADRLYYGFWTFPPYNFLYFNLSKALAVFYGRNPWHYYLLQGLPLLSITSLPFTLYALYKPSATTNDQANILRTLSSSVYVSVIALSVISHKEVRFIYPLLPILNVLAAPYVASFFTTSATPNSAPETRRKPLLYGALAINIILAGYLSLLHQAGTVSVLSALRTEYSAFHPSGAKSSTPNEPLFALFLMPCHSTPGAPTSSTHPSTPTTPYPANPLHTEPNSPERDNYRDEADRFYDDPLRFLSRELFSPDRRPSGALPAPATSSASRASSPGSRTSPRPPPKDAPSVSGPAASGPPSTASSTRTPAGPAGSSSGIRACTAGPHRRKHTTPPAFHLEPG
;
A
#
# COMPACT_ATOMS: atom_id res chain seq x y z
N MET A 1 -13.96 16.51 7.80
CA MET A 1 -15.12 17.31 7.35
C MET A 1 -16.44 16.76 7.87
N ALA A 2 -16.82 15.51 7.59
CA ALA A 2 -18.10 14.96 8.06
C ALA A 2 -18.31 15.08 9.59
N LEU A 3 -17.28 14.74 10.38
CA LEU A 3 -17.30 14.88 11.84
C LEU A 3 -17.41 16.34 12.34
N TYR A 4 -17.04 17.33 11.53
CA TYR A 4 -17.14 18.75 11.93
C TYR A 4 -18.59 19.24 11.94
N TYR A 5 -19.37 18.83 10.93
CA TYR A 5 -20.79 19.18 10.82
C TYR A 5 -21.72 18.30 11.66
N PHE A 6 -21.20 17.24 12.28
CA PHE A 6 -22.00 16.33 13.08
C PHE A 6 -22.53 17.04 14.34
N PRO A 7 -23.83 16.94 14.67
CA PRO A 7 -24.43 17.65 15.80
C PRO A 7 -24.11 16.97 17.14
N TRP A 8 -22.84 17.05 17.57
CA TRP A 8 -22.30 16.39 18.76
C TRP A 8 -23.08 16.71 20.04
N HIS A 9 -23.33 17.98 20.33
CA HIS A 9 -23.98 18.40 21.56
C HIS A 9 -25.44 17.94 21.65
N GLU A 10 -26.16 17.93 20.53
CA GLU A 10 -27.57 17.55 20.50
C GLU A 10 -27.77 16.04 20.59
N LEU A 11 -26.86 15.26 20.01
CA LEU A 11 -26.97 13.81 19.97
C LEU A 11 -26.28 13.11 21.14
N LEU A 12 -25.16 13.66 21.64
CA LEU A 12 -24.31 13.02 22.65
C LEU A 12 -24.17 13.84 23.94
N GLY A 13 -24.61 15.10 23.95
CA GLY A 13 -24.58 15.96 25.15
C GLY A 13 -25.60 15.59 26.22
N GLU A 14 -25.56 16.30 27.33
CA GLU A 14 -26.50 16.21 28.44
C GLU A 14 -27.76 17.04 28.16
N ALA A 15 -28.93 16.52 28.53
CA ALA A 15 -30.19 17.24 28.38
C ALA A 15 -30.22 18.51 29.24
N LYS A 16 -30.38 19.68 28.60
CA LYS A 16 -30.53 20.96 29.30
C LYS A 16 -31.98 21.16 29.76
N SER A 17 -32.18 21.60 31.01
CA SER A 17 -33.51 21.87 31.56
C SER A 17 -34.19 23.03 30.83
N ARG A 18 -35.50 22.92 30.58
CA ARG A 18 -36.33 23.91 29.86
C ARG A 18 -36.29 25.32 30.48
N LYS A 19 -35.93 25.44 31.77
CA LYS A 19 -35.78 26.72 32.49
C LYS A 19 -34.49 27.48 32.16
N GLU A 20 -33.46 26.79 31.65
CA GLU A 20 -32.11 27.35 31.51
C GLU A 20 -31.80 27.89 30.11
N ASN A 21 -32.72 27.74 29.14
CA ASN A 21 -32.50 28.23 27.78
C ASN A 21 -33.80 28.72 27.11
N PRO A 22 -34.09 30.03 27.09
CA PRO A 22 -35.29 30.59 26.44
C PRO A 22 -35.19 30.62 24.89
N LYS A 23 -34.01 30.32 24.31
CA LYS A 23 -33.83 30.13 22.87
C LYS A 23 -33.38 28.69 22.63
N PRO A 24 -34.15 27.83 21.94
CA PRO A 24 -33.63 26.52 21.57
C PRO A 24 -32.45 26.75 20.62
N ALA A 25 -31.22 26.59 21.12
CA ALA A 25 -30.03 26.58 20.31
C ALA A 25 -30.24 25.56 19.20
N THR A 26 -30.36 26.04 17.95
CA THR A 26 -30.31 25.27 16.69
C THR A 26 -30.66 23.79 16.83
N SER A 27 -31.90 23.47 17.20
CA SER A 27 -32.29 22.05 17.21
C SER A 27 -32.16 21.50 15.79
N ILE A 28 -31.69 20.26 15.61
CA ILE A 28 -31.68 19.49 14.35
C ILE A 28 -32.99 19.63 13.56
N ARG A 29 -34.10 19.88 14.26
CA ARG A 29 -35.43 20.12 13.69
C ARG A 29 -35.57 21.45 12.95
N ARG A 30 -34.92 22.50 13.42
CA ARG A 30 -35.06 23.87 12.89
C ARG A 30 -34.11 24.10 11.72
N ASP A 31 -32.91 23.52 11.79
CA ASP A 31 -31.96 23.53 10.67
C ASP A 31 -31.26 22.16 10.55
N PRO A 32 -31.74 21.28 9.65
CA PRO A 32 -31.11 19.97 9.43
C PRO A 32 -29.87 20.06 8.54
N TRP A 33 -29.48 21.25 8.05
CA TRP A 33 -28.36 21.40 7.14
C TRP A 33 -27.03 20.81 7.66
N PRO A 34 -26.60 21.07 8.91
CA PRO A 34 -25.34 20.50 9.42
C PRO A 34 -25.40 18.96 9.47
N LEU A 35 -26.54 18.41 9.91
CA LEU A 35 -26.76 16.97 9.91
C LEU A 35 -26.69 16.39 8.50
N ARG A 36 -27.36 17.01 7.52
CA ARG A 36 -27.33 16.59 6.12
C ARG A 36 -25.92 16.65 5.54
N ALA A 37 -25.20 17.75 5.74
CA ALA A 37 -23.83 17.90 5.28
C ALA A 37 -22.92 16.83 5.89
N SER A 38 -23.07 16.55 7.19
CA SER A 38 -22.35 15.47 7.88
C SER A 38 -22.64 14.10 7.26
N LEU A 39 -23.92 13.77 7.08
CA LEU A 39 -24.37 12.48 6.54
C LEU A 39 -23.98 12.27 5.07
N LEU A 40 -24.08 13.30 4.22
CA LEU A 40 -23.65 13.24 2.82
C LEU A 40 -22.14 13.00 2.73
N LEU A 41 -21.34 13.75 3.49
CA LEU A 41 -19.89 13.56 3.53
C LEU A 41 -19.50 12.21 4.12
N ALA A 42 -20.23 11.72 5.12
CA ALA A 42 -20.05 10.39 5.71
C ALA A 42 -20.35 9.28 4.70
N ALA A 43 -21.46 9.39 3.98
CA ALA A 43 -21.87 8.44 2.95
C ALA A 43 -20.85 8.40 1.80
N VAL A 44 -20.40 9.56 1.30
CA VAL A 44 -19.34 9.64 0.29
C VAL A 44 -18.06 8.97 0.79
N ALA A 45 -17.68 9.24 2.04
CA ALA A 45 -16.50 8.60 2.64
C ALA A 45 -16.64 7.07 2.71
N CYS A 46 -17.84 6.53 2.99
CA CYS A 46 -18.10 5.09 3.03
C CYS A 46 -18.15 4.45 1.64
N ILE A 47 -18.66 5.15 0.63
CA ILE A 47 -18.63 4.67 -0.77
C ILE A 47 -17.19 4.60 -1.28
N LEU A 48 -16.40 5.66 -1.08
CA LEU A 48 -15.00 5.69 -1.51
C LEU A 48 -14.12 4.72 -0.70
N ARG A 49 -14.45 4.50 0.58
CA ARG A 49 -13.75 3.60 1.49
C ARG A 49 -14.73 2.92 2.45
N PRO A 50 -15.14 1.67 2.18
CA PRO A 50 -16.10 0.94 3.03
C PRO A 50 -15.67 0.82 4.50
N THR A 51 -14.38 0.83 4.78
CA THR A 51 -13.83 0.79 6.14
C THR A 51 -14.18 2.02 7.00
N ASN A 52 -14.56 3.15 6.39
CA ASN A 52 -15.04 4.32 7.15
C ASN A 52 -16.34 4.03 7.92
N GLY A 53 -17.08 2.98 7.55
CA GLY A 53 -18.19 2.48 8.35
C GLY A 53 -17.80 2.11 9.78
N LEU A 54 -16.54 1.70 10.01
CA LEU A 54 -16.02 1.37 11.35
C LEU A 54 -15.88 2.59 12.26
N ILE A 55 -15.76 3.79 11.69
CA ILE A 55 -15.76 5.05 12.45
C ILE A 55 -17.19 5.47 12.78
N TRP A 56 -18.11 5.38 11.82
CA TRP A 56 -19.49 5.82 11.99
C TRP A 56 -20.33 4.86 12.84
N ALA A 57 -20.06 3.55 12.79
CA ALA A 57 -20.78 2.55 13.59
C ALA A 57 -20.78 2.86 15.10
N PRO A 58 -19.64 3.05 15.78
CA PRO A 58 -19.63 3.41 17.20
C PRO A 58 -20.25 4.77 17.49
N ILE A 59 -20.13 5.76 16.58
CA ILE A 59 -20.79 7.07 16.74
C ILE A 59 -22.31 6.89 16.77
N VAL A 60 -22.87 6.16 15.81
CA VAL A 60 -24.32 5.90 15.73
C VAL A 60 -24.79 5.03 16.89
N VAL A 61 -24.06 3.96 17.22
CA VAL A 61 -24.41 3.06 18.33
C VAL A 61 -24.41 3.82 19.65
N LEU A 62 -23.38 4.59 19.97
CA LEU A 62 -23.34 5.37 21.22
C LEU A 62 -24.33 6.52 21.22
N ALA A 63 -24.58 7.15 20.08
CA ALA A 63 -25.63 8.16 19.97
C ALA A 63 -27.01 7.57 20.28
N LEU A 64 -27.35 6.38 19.77
CA LEU A 64 -28.67 5.79 19.98
C LEU A 64 -28.82 5.10 21.35
N THR A 65 -27.80 4.33 21.77
CA THR A 65 -27.88 3.49 22.97
C THR A 65 -27.42 4.20 24.23
N ARG A 66 -26.62 5.27 24.10
CA ARG A 66 -26.01 6.01 25.21
C ARG A 66 -25.20 5.16 26.20
N ILE A 67 -24.74 3.98 25.78
CA ILE A 67 -24.00 3.07 26.66
C ILE A 67 -22.73 3.76 27.17
N GLY A 68 -22.67 4.00 28.48
CA GLY A 68 -21.54 4.66 29.13
C GLY A 68 -21.45 6.18 28.93
N LEU A 69 -22.45 6.83 28.34
CA LEU A 69 -22.52 8.29 28.32
C LEU A 69 -23.04 8.82 29.66
N ARG A 70 -22.60 10.02 30.05
CA ARG A 70 -22.98 10.70 31.29
C ARG A 70 -24.13 11.70 31.03
N GLY A 71 -24.96 11.91 32.04
CA GLY A 71 -26.06 12.87 32.01
C GLY A 71 -27.36 12.32 31.42
N SER A 72 -28.43 13.11 31.54
CA SER A 72 -29.75 12.75 31.00
C SER A 72 -29.77 12.78 29.46
N SER A 73 -30.60 11.92 28.85
CA SER A 73 -30.69 11.81 27.40
C SER A 73 -31.46 12.99 26.77
N PRO A 74 -30.87 13.83 25.89
CA PRO A 74 -31.56 14.77 25.01
C PRO A 74 -32.29 14.10 23.84
N LEU A 75 -32.15 12.78 23.63
CA LEU A 75 -32.78 12.10 22.51
C LEU A 75 -34.28 11.94 22.75
N THR A 76 -35.06 12.57 21.88
CA THR A 76 -36.51 12.36 21.77
C THR A 76 -36.80 11.38 20.63
N VAL A 77 -37.93 10.65 20.71
CA VAL A 77 -38.37 9.72 19.65
C VAL A 77 -38.42 10.41 18.28
N GLU A 78 -38.91 11.65 18.23
CA GLU A 78 -38.95 12.47 17.02
C GLU A 78 -37.56 12.79 16.46
N THR A 79 -36.56 13.01 17.33
CA THR A 79 -35.17 13.23 16.89
C THR A 79 -34.59 11.97 16.26
N VAL A 80 -34.88 10.80 16.84
CA VAL A 80 -34.49 9.50 16.27
C VAL A 80 -35.14 9.28 14.91
N PHE A 81 -36.42 9.62 14.76
CA PHE A 81 -37.11 9.55 13.47
C PHE A 81 -36.49 10.47 12.42
N VAL A 82 -36.16 11.72 12.78
CA VAL A 82 -35.46 12.65 11.87
C VAL A 82 -34.10 12.09 11.47
N LEU A 83 -33.31 11.56 12.41
CA LEU A 83 -32.01 10.93 12.09
C LEU A 83 -32.17 9.79 11.09
N PHE A 84 -33.10 8.86 11.34
CA PHE A 84 -33.34 7.72 10.46
C PHE A 84 -33.77 8.18 9.05
N ARG A 85 -34.69 9.14 8.97
CA ARG A 85 -35.13 9.73 7.70
C ARG A 85 -33.95 10.35 6.94
N GLU A 86 -33.15 11.18 7.59
CA GLU A 86 -32.02 11.87 6.96
C GLU A 86 -30.90 10.89 6.56
N ILE A 87 -30.66 9.83 7.34
CA ILE A 87 -29.72 8.76 6.98
C ILE A 87 -30.17 8.07 5.69
N ILE A 88 -31.45 7.71 5.57
CA ILE A 88 -31.98 7.08 4.36
C ILE A 88 -31.92 8.03 3.17
N LEU A 89 -32.36 9.28 3.33
CA LEU A 89 -32.37 10.26 2.24
C LEU A 89 -30.96 10.58 1.74
N CYS A 90 -30.05 10.96 2.63
CA CYS A 90 -28.67 11.28 2.26
C CYS A 90 -27.91 10.05 1.75
N GLY A 91 -28.09 8.89 2.39
CA GLY A 91 -27.46 7.63 2.00
C GLY A 91 -27.92 7.17 0.61
N SER A 92 -29.23 7.14 0.36
CA SER A 92 -29.78 6.76 -0.95
C SER A 92 -29.39 7.73 -2.06
N ALA A 93 -29.34 9.03 -1.79
CA ALA A 93 -28.87 10.02 -2.76
C ALA A 93 -27.43 9.76 -3.18
N VAL A 94 -26.51 9.53 -2.22
CA VAL A 94 -25.10 9.26 -2.53
C VAL A 94 -24.91 7.91 -3.21
N ILE A 95 -25.63 6.87 -2.79
CA ILE A 95 -25.62 5.57 -3.46
C ILE A 95 -26.11 5.71 -4.91
N GLY A 96 -27.20 6.44 -5.13
CA GLY A 96 -27.74 6.69 -6.47
C GLY A 96 -26.74 7.41 -7.37
N VAL A 97 -26.08 8.46 -6.88
CA VAL A 97 -25.03 9.17 -7.62
C VAL A 97 -23.85 8.24 -7.93
N SER A 98 -23.41 7.42 -6.96
CA SER A 98 -22.34 6.45 -7.20
C SER A 98 -22.72 5.44 -8.27
N LEU A 99 -23.90 4.82 -8.19
CA LEU A 99 -24.36 3.83 -9.14
C LEU A 99 -24.45 4.38 -10.56
N VAL A 100 -24.91 5.62 -10.72
CA VAL A 100 -24.93 6.30 -12.03
C VAL A 100 -23.50 6.54 -12.54
N ALA A 101 -22.62 7.07 -11.70
CA ALA A 101 -21.21 7.30 -12.07
C ALA A 101 -20.50 5.99 -12.48
N ASP A 102 -20.69 4.93 -11.69
CA ASP A 102 -20.14 3.61 -11.95
C ASP A 102 -20.72 3.01 -13.24
N ARG A 103 -22.02 3.16 -13.50
CA ARG A 103 -22.66 2.70 -14.74
C ARG A 103 -22.15 3.44 -15.98
N LEU A 104 -21.88 4.74 -15.86
CA LEU A 104 -21.33 5.55 -16.94
C LEU A 104 -19.88 5.17 -17.24
N TYR A 105 -19.08 4.87 -16.22
CA TYR A 105 -17.68 4.51 -16.38
C TYR A 105 -17.50 3.06 -16.88
N TYR A 106 -18.17 2.09 -16.27
CA TYR A 106 -17.96 0.66 -16.57
C TYR A 106 -18.81 0.14 -17.72
N GLY A 107 -19.88 0.84 -18.11
CA GLY A 107 -20.78 0.37 -19.17
C GLY A 107 -21.81 -0.68 -18.73
N PHE A 108 -21.79 -1.10 -17.46
CA PHE A 108 -22.77 -2.01 -16.85
C PHE A 108 -23.05 -1.61 -15.39
N TRP A 109 -24.18 -2.07 -14.84
CA TRP A 109 -24.52 -1.80 -13.44
C TRP A 109 -23.59 -2.59 -12.53
N THR A 110 -22.80 -1.86 -11.75
CA THR A 110 -21.88 -2.44 -10.78
C THR A 110 -21.90 -1.60 -9.51
N PHE A 111 -21.65 -2.25 -8.37
CA PHE A 111 -21.56 -1.58 -7.07
C PHE A 111 -20.18 -1.88 -6.45
N PRO A 112 -19.19 -1.02 -6.71
CA PRO A 112 -17.80 -1.24 -6.28
C PRO A 112 -17.63 -1.52 -4.78
N PRO A 113 -18.35 -0.87 -3.84
CA PRO A 113 -18.24 -1.18 -2.41
C PRO A 113 -18.57 -2.63 -2.07
N TYR A 114 -19.58 -3.22 -2.71
CA TYR A 114 -19.90 -4.63 -2.53
C TYR A 114 -18.82 -5.54 -3.12
N ASN A 115 -18.35 -5.23 -4.34
CA ASN A 115 -17.27 -5.98 -4.96
C ASN A 115 -15.98 -5.92 -4.13
N PHE A 116 -15.68 -4.77 -3.51
CA PHE A 116 -14.59 -4.61 -2.57
C PHE A 116 -14.74 -5.53 -1.36
N LEU A 117 -15.91 -5.52 -0.71
CA LEU A 117 -16.18 -6.37 0.46
C LEU A 117 -16.09 -7.85 0.08
N TYR A 118 -16.75 -8.24 -1.00
CA TYR A 118 -16.70 -9.60 -1.52
C TYR A 118 -15.25 -10.02 -1.81
N PHE A 119 -14.48 -9.20 -2.52
CA PHE A 119 -13.09 -9.51 -2.85
C PHE A 119 -12.17 -9.61 -1.62
N ASN A 120 -12.31 -8.69 -0.65
CA ASN A 120 -11.42 -8.64 0.51
C ASN A 120 -11.79 -9.65 1.60
N LEU A 121 -13.08 -9.95 1.80
CA LEU A 121 -13.52 -10.90 2.83
C LEU A 121 -13.57 -12.35 2.30
N SER A 122 -14.09 -12.57 1.08
CA SER A 122 -14.35 -13.95 0.59
C SER A 122 -13.17 -14.58 -0.14
N LYS A 123 -12.38 -13.81 -0.90
CA LYS A 123 -11.31 -14.38 -1.75
C LYS A 123 -9.95 -14.50 -1.05
N ALA A 124 -9.86 -14.09 0.23
CA ALA A 124 -8.66 -14.08 1.08
C ALA A 124 -7.39 -13.54 0.39
N LEU A 125 -7.57 -12.74 -0.65
CA LEU A 125 -6.56 -12.43 -1.65
C LEU A 125 -5.54 -11.42 -1.09
N ALA A 126 -5.95 -10.65 -0.10
CA ALA A 126 -5.08 -9.78 0.67
C ALA A 126 -3.94 -10.55 1.39
N VAL A 127 -4.11 -11.85 1.69
CA VAL A 127 -3.02 -12.70 2.23
C VAL A 127 -1.85 -12.81 1.26
N PHE A 128 -2.12 -12.77 -0.06
CA PHE A 128 -1.09 -12.83 -1.10
C PHE A 128 -0.15 -11.62 -1.06
N TYR A 129 -0.66 -10.46 -0.62
CA TYR A 129 0.13 -9.24 -0.46
C TYR A 129 0.83 -9.14 0.90
N GLY A 130 0.96 -10.27 1.60
CA GLY A 130 1.64 -10.36 2.90
C GLY A 130 0.67 -10.37 4.09
N ARG A 131 1.13 -11.02 5.16
CA ARG A 131 0.44 -11.10 6.46
C ARG A 131 1.17 -10.27 7.49
N ASN A 132 0.40 -9.54 8.31
CA ASN A 132 0.93 -8.77 9.42
C ASN A 132 0.35 -9.29 10.76
N PRO A 133 1.13 -9.24 11.85
CA PRO A 133 0.66 -9.70 13.15
C PRO A 133 -0.58 -8.91 13.63
N TRP A 134 -1.39 -9.50 14.50
CA TRP A 134 -2.63 -8.86 15.00
C TRP A 134 -2.39 -7.51 15.66
N HIS A 135 -1.24 -7.34 16.32
CA HIS A 135 -0.85 -6.13 17.04
C HIS A 135 -0.22 -5.04 16.14
N TYR A 136 -0.15 -5.24 14.83
CA TYR A 136 0.43 -4.29 13.87
C TYR A 136 -0.12 -2.87 14.04
N TYR A 137 -1.44 -2.70 14.12
CA TYR A 137 -2.03 -1.37 14.27
C TYR A 137 -1.72 -0.72 15.61
N LEU A 138 -1.57 -1.51 16.67
CA LEU A 138 -1.25 -1.01 18.01
C LEU A 138 0.22 -0.58 18.11
N LEU A 139 1.15 -1.42 17.66
CA LEU A 139 2.59 -1.21 17.85
C LEU A 139 3.28 -0.47 16.70
N GLN A 140 2.69 -0.45 15.51
CA GLN A 140 3.28 0.19 14.33
C GLN A 140 2.35 1.25 13.74
N GLY A 141 1.07 0.93 13.59
CA GLY A 141 0.07 1.83 12.99
C GLY A 141 -0.12 3.14 13.76
N LEU A 142 -0.50 3.07 15.04
CA LEU A 142 -0.71 4.25 15.88
C LEU A 142 0.57 5.07 16.07
N PRO A 143 1.76 4.47 16.33
CA PRO A 143 3.02 5.21 16.34
C PRO A 143 3.32 5.93 15.04
N LEU A 144 3.04 5.31 13.89
CA LEU A 144 3.27 5.92 12.58
C LEU A 144 2.30 7.07 12.27
N LEU A 145 1.05 7.00 12.75
CA LEU A 145 0.09 8.10 12.57
C LEU A 145 0.39 9.30 13.47
N SER A 146 0.72 9.05 14.74
CA SER A 146 0.87 10.11 15.74
C SER A 146 2.30 10.65 15.85
N ILE A 147 3.32 9.88 15.44
CA ILE A 147 4.74 10.26 15.44
C ILE A 147 5.14 10.96 16.75
N THR A 148 5.41 12.27 16.72
CA THR A 148 5.85 13.04 17.90
C THR A 148 4.73 13.34 18.89
N SER A 149 3.48 13.20 18.48
CA SER A 149 2.28 13.35 19.33
C SER A 149 1.80 12.03 19.95
N LEU A 150 2.51 10.92 19.68
CA LEU A 150 2.16 9.59 20.18
C LEU A 150 1.95 9.52 21.71
N PRO A 151 2.84 10.01 22.59
CA PRO A 151 2.63 9.89 24.04
C PRO A 151 1.36 10.60 24.50
N PHE A 152 1.04 11.76 23.91
CA PHE A 152 -0.18 12.49 24.21
C PHE A 152 -1.42 11.75 23.70
N THR A 153 -1.33 11.14 22.52
CA THR A 153 -2.41 10.35 21.93
C THR A 153 -2.74 9.12 22.79
N LEU A 154 -1.72 8.37 23.20
CA LEU A 154 -1.91 7.18 24.05
C LEU A 154 -2.49 7.55 25.42
N TYR A 155 -1.98 8.62 26.02
CA TYR A 155 -2.50 9.11 27.30
C TYR A 155 -3.96 9.58 27.16
N ALA A 156 -4.31 10.27 26.08
CA ALA A 156 -5.67 10.73 25.81
C ALA A 156 -6.67 9.60 25.56
N LEU A 157 -6.24 8.53 24.92
CA LEU A 157 -7.06 7.33 24.73
C LEU A 157 -7.38 6.67 26.08
N TYR A 158 -6.38 6.55 26.96
CA TYR A 158 -6.57 5.98 28.29
C TYR A 158 -7.39 6.87 29.22
N LYS A 159 -7.08 8.17 29.25
CA LYS A 159 -7.75 9.17 30.09
C LYS A 159 -8.07 10.38 29.22
N PRO A 160 -9.32 10.53 28.73
CA PRO A 160 -9.72 11.73 28.02
C PRO A 160 -9.76 12.96 28.93
N SER A 161 -9.23 14.09 28.47
CA SER A 161 -9.29 15.36 29.20
C SER A 161 -10.62 16.05 28.93
N ALA A 162 -11.59 15.85 29.82
CA ALA A 162 -12.92 16.47 29.72
C ALA A 162 -13.20 17.35 30.94
N THR A 163 -13.71 18.55 30.69
CA THR A 163 -14.14 19.49 31.74
C THR A 163 -15.65 19.44 31.95
N THR A 164 -16.42 19.14 30.90
CA THR A 164 -17.89 19.04 30.94
C THR A 164 -18.36 17.62 30.61
N ASN A 165 -19.59 17.28 31.03
CA ASN A 165 -20.22 15.99 30.68
C ASN A 165 -20.34 15.82 29.16
N ASP A 166 -20.74 16.88 28.44
CA ASP A 166 -20.79 16.91 26.98
C ASP A 166 -19.44 16.53 26.36
N GLN A 167 -18.37 17.18 26.81
CA GLN A 167 -17.03 16.93 26.30
C GLN A 167 -16.57 15.50 26.62
N ALA A 168 -16.90 14.99 27.81
CA ALA A 168 -16.61 13.61 28.19
C ALA A 168 -17.30 12.60 27.26
N ASN A 169 -18.57 12.85 26.93
CA ASN A 169 -19.35 11.99 26.03
C ASN A 169 -18.79 12.01 24.60
N ILE A 170 -18.44 13.18 24.09
CA ILE A 170 -17.84 13.36 22.76
C ILE A 170 -16.49 12.64 22.68
N LEU A 171 -15.57 12.92 23.61
CA LEU A 171 -14.24 12.30 23.61
C LEU A 171 -14.32 10.79 23.80
N ARG A 172 -15.25 10.30 24.65
CA ARG A 172 -15.49 8.85 24.79
C ARG A 172 -15.95 8.22 23.48
N THR A 173 -16.88 8.86 22.77
CA THR A 173 -17.39 8.38 21.47
C THR A 173 -16.28 8.34 20.42
N LEU A 174 -15.43 9.36 20.39
CA LEU A 174 -14.25 9.43 19.54
C LEU A 174 -13.22 8.33 19.87
N SER A 175 -12.91 8.11 21.16
CA SER A 175 -12.03 7.02 21.59
C SER A 175 -12.61 5.65 21.25
N SER A 176 -13.91 5.43 21.44
CA SER A 176 -14.59 4.21 21.02
C SER A 176 -14.49 3.98 19.51
N SER A 177 -14.52 5.05 18.70
CA SER A 177 -14.32 4.95 17.25
C SER A 177 -12.92 4.48 16.88
N VAL A 178 -11.89 4.95 17.60
CA VAL A 178 -10.51 4.47 17.47
C VAL A 178 -10.41 3.00 17.87
N TYR A 179 -10.94 2.62 19.04
CA TYR A 179 -10.86 1.24 19.53
C TYR A 179 -11.56 0.25 18.60
N VAL A 180 -12.81 0.53 18.19
CA VAL A 180 -13.56 -0.34 17.28
C VAL A 180 -12.82 -0.50 15.95
N SER A 181 -12.32 0.60 15.38
CA SER A 181 -11.58 0.55 14.11
C SER A 181 -10.29 -0.26 14.23
N VAL A 182 -9.49 -0.01 15.27
CA VAL A 182 -8.23 -0.74 15.50
C VAL A 182 -8.49 -2.22 15.76
N ILE A 183 -9.44 -2.57 16.63
CA ILE A 183 -9.77 -3.96 16.97
C ILE A 183 -10.30 -4.69 15.73
N ALA A 184 -11.28 -4.12 15.03
CA ALA A 184 -11.90 -4.76 13.86
C ALA A 184 -10.87 -4.99 12.74
N LEU A 185 -10.02 -3.99 12.45
CA LEU A 185 -8.99 -4.11 11.42
C LEU A 185 -7.83 -5.04 11.86
N SER A 186 -7.58 -5.18 13.16
CA SER A 186 -6.55 -6.09 13.70
C SER A 186 -6.88 -7.58 13.45
N VAL A 187 -8.16 -7.93 13.32
CA VAL A 187 -8.60 -9.29 12.98
C VAL A 187 -8.23 -9.68 11.55
N ILE A 188 -8.12 -8.70 10.64
CA ILE A 188 -7.83 -8.95 9.22
C ILE A 188 -6.35 -9.34 9.05
N SER A 189 -6.06 -10.40 8.29
CA SER A 189 -4.68 -10.89 8.11
C SER A 189 -3.78 -9.90 7.38
N HIS A 190 -4.31 -9.27 6.33
CA HIS A 190 -3.62 -8.20 5.59
C HIS A 190 -3.89 -6.85 6.24
N LYS A 191 -2.84 -6.07 6.42
CA LYS A 191 -2.92 -4.80 7.13
C LYS A 191 -2.11 -3.76 6.40
N GLU A 192 -2.71 -2.59 6.26
CA GLU A 192 -2.06 -1.41 5.72
C GLU A 192 -2.37 -0.20 6.58
N VAL A 193 -1.38 0.68 6.74
CA VAL A 193 -1.51 1.94 7.49
C VAL A 193 -2.64 2.80 6.93
N ARG A 194 -2.87 2.76 5.61
CA ARG A 194 -3.93 3.53 4.94
C ARG A 194 -5.35 3.19 5.43
N PHE A 195 -5.56 2.01 6.01
CA PHE A 195 -6.88 1.64 6.54
C PHE A 195 -7.23 2.38 7.83
N ILE A 196 -6.22 2.72 8.67
CA ILE A 196 -6.41 3.49 9.89
C ILE A 196 -6.14 4.99 9.71
N TYR A 197 -5.60 5.42 8.56
CA TYR A 197 -5.34 6.83 8.26
C TYR A 197 -6.54 7.78 8.50
N PRO A 198 -7.80 7.40 8.22
CA PRO A 198 -8.96 8.23 8.53
C PRO A 198 -9.17 8.53 10.03
N LEU A 199 -8.48 7.82 10.95
CA LEU A 199 -8.51 8.09 12.39
C LEU A 199 -7.64 9.29 12.80
N LEU A 200 -6.70 9.74 11.96
CA LEU A 200 -5.74 10.79 12.31
C LEU A 200 -6.39 12.07 12.87
N PRO A 201 -7.49 12.61 12.30
CA PRO A 201 -8.16 13.78 12.87
C PRO A 201 -8.70 13.51 14.28
N ILE A 202 -9.20 12.31 14.55
CA ILE A 202 -9.73 11.92 15.86
C ILE A 202 -8.59 11.85 16.88
N LEU A 203 -7.48 11.21 16.52
CA LEU A 203 -6.29 11.12 17.37
C LEU A 203 -5.75 12.51 17.73
N ASN A 204 -5.72 13.43 16.76
CA ASN A 204 -5.29 14.81 17.00
C ASN A 204 -6.24 15.56 17.95
N VAL A 205 -7.56 15.40 17.80
CA VAL A 205 -8.55 16.01 18.72
C VAL A 205 -8.39 15.47 20.14
N LEU A 206 -8.15 14.16 20.30
CA LEU A 206 -7.91 13.54 21.60
C LEU A 206 -6.60 14.04 22.23
N ALA A 207 -5.52 14.15 21.45
CA ALA A 207 -4.22 14.58 21.93
C ALA A 207 -4.14 16.08 22.24
N ALA A 208 -4.93 16.92 21.57
CA ALA A 208 -4.81 18.38 21.61
C ALA A 208 -4.84 19.00 23.02
N PRO A 209 -5.75 18.62 23.95
CA PRO A 209 -5.75 19.18 25.31
C PRO A 209 -4.45 18.90 26.07
N TYR A 210 -3.88 17.71 25.88
CA TYR A 210 -2.62 17.33 26.53
C TYR A 210 -1.44 18.08 25.93
N VAL A 211 -1.38 18.17 24.60
CA VAL A 211 -0.36 18.97 23.89
C VAL A 211 -0.43 20.43 24.33
N ALA A 212 -1.63 21.02 24.36
CA ALA A 212 -1.83 22.40 24.80
C ALA A 212 -1.37 22.58 26.25
N SER A 213 -1.81 21.74 27.19
CA SER A 213 -1.39 21.84 28.60
C SER A 213 0.13 21.65 28.82
N PHE A 214 0.78 20.90 27.93
CA PHE A 214 2.21 20.58 28.05
C PHE A 214 3.12 21.67 27.45
N PHE A 215 2.68 22.31 26.36
CA PHE A 215 3.43 23.32 25.61
C PHE A 215 2.94 24.74 25.81
N THR A 216 1.85 24.98 26.53
CA THR A 216 1.35 26.32 26.80
C THR A 216 1.15 26.56 28.29
N THR A 217 1.31 27.81 28.70
CA THR A 217 0.95 28.29 30.05
C THR A 217 0.09 29.52 29.89
N SER A 218 -0.98 29.62 30.68
CA SER A 218 -1.77 30.85 30.79
C SER A 218 -1.50 31.43 32.17
N ALA A 219 -0.92 32.63 32.21
CA ALA A 219 -0.66 33.34 33.46
C ALA A 219 -1.97 33.76 34.15
N THR A 220 -3.02 34.05 33.36
CA THR A 220 -4.36 34.41 33.83
C THR A 220 -5.43 33.82 32.88
N PRO A 221 -6.69 33.66 33.32
CA PRO A 221 -7.77 33.10 32.50
C PRO A 221 -8.03 33.85 31.19
N ASN A 222 -7.67 35.14 31.13
CA ASN A 222 -7.94 36.04 29.99
C ASN A 222 -6.67 36.42 29.20
N SER A 223 -5.50 35.90 29.55
CA SER A 223 -4.26 36.18 28.80
C SER A 223 -4.06 35.17 27.66
N ALA A 224 -3.45 35.65 26.57
CA ALA A 224 -3.03 34.78 25.49
C ALA A 224 -2.06 33.71 26.02
N PRO A 225 -2.24 32.44 25.66
CA PRO A 225 -1.38 31.37 26.14
C PRO A 225 0.06 31.55 25.63
N GLU A 226 1.02 31.56 26.55
CA GLU A 226 2.44 31.63 26.21
C GLU A 226 3.01 30.25 25.94
N THR A 227 3.81 30.11 24.87
CA THR A 227 4.44 28.83 24.52
C THR A 227 5.60 28.52 25.46
N ARG A 228 5.46 27.42 26.21
CA ARG A 228 6.50 26.81 27.05
C ARG A 228 7.22 25.70 26.29
N ARG A 229 8.44 25.34 26.72
CA ARG A 229 9.22 24.22 26.16
C ARG A 229 9.44 24.34 24.64
N LYS A 230 9.66 25.57 24.16
CA LYS A 230 9.95 25.92 22.77
C LYS A 230 10.97 24.98 22.07
N PRO A 231 12.14 24.63 22.66
CA PRO A 231 13.09 23.75 21.96
C PRO A 231 12.52 22.36 21.68
N LEU A 232 11.73 21.80 22.61
CA LEU A 232 11.09 20.50 22.43
C LEU A 232 9.97 20.57 21.38
N LEU A 233 9.18 21.66 21.39
CA LEU A 233 8.13 21.88 20.38
C LEU A 233 8.73 22.01 18.98
N TYR A 234 9.78 22.84 18.83
CA TYR A 234 10.47 23.02 17.57
C TYR A 234 11.18 21.75 17.12
N GLY A 235 11.79 20.98 18.04
CA GLY A 235 12.36 19.68 17.75
C GLY A 235 11.32 18.68 17.24
N ALA A 236 10.16 18.59 17.91
CA ALA A 236 9.05 17.74 17.46
C ALA A 236 8.54 18.16 16.07
N LEU A 237 8.37 19.46 15.83
CA LEU A 237 7.95 19.97 14.52
C LEU A 237 8.99 19.68 13.43
N ALA A 238 10.28 19.88 13.74
CA ALA A 238 11.37 19.60 12.82
C ALA A 238 11.42 18.12 12.42
N ILE A 239 11.21 17.19 13.35
CA ILE A 239 11.12 15.75 13.05
C ILE A 239 10.00 15.49 12.03
N ASN A 240 8.81 16.05 12.23
CA ASN A 240 7.70 15.86 11.29
C ASN A 240 8.00 16.49 9.92
N ILE A 241 8.59 17.68 9.87
CA ILE A 241 8.94 18.36 8.61
C ILE A 241 10.00 17.57 7.84
N ILE A 242 11.06 17.12 8.52
CA ILE A 242 12.14 16.35 7.89
C ILE A 242 11.59 15.03 7.35
N LEU A 243 10.79 14.32 8.15
CA LEU A 243 10.20 13.05 7.73
C LEU A 243 9.23 13.24 6.58
N ALA A 244 8.37 14.27 6.63
CA ALA A 244 7.47 14.60 5.54
C ALA A 244 8.22 14.92 4.24
N GLY A 245 9.28 15.73 4.32
CA GLY A 245 10.13 16.07 3.18
C GLY A 245 10.83 14.84 2.61
N TYR A 246 11.44 14.00 3.45
CA TYR A 246 12.10 12.77 3.03
C TYR A 246 11.12 11.79 2.37
N LEU A 247 9.99 11.50 3.02
CA LEU A 247 9.01 10.52 2.52
C LEU A 247 8.29 11.00 1.26
N SER A 248 8.11 12.30 1.07
CA SER A 248 7.42 12.84 -0.10
C SER A 248 8.33 13.07 -1.30
N LEU A 249 9.62 13.36 -1.08
CA LEU A 249 10.52 13.81 -2.16
C LEU A 249 11.63 12.80 -2.49
N LEU A 250 12.07 12.00 -1.52
CA LEU A 250 13.28 11.17 -1.65
C LEU A 250 12.96 9.68 -1.57
N HIS A 251 12.09 9.27 -0.66
CA HIS A 251 11.76 7.87 -0.46
C HIS A 251 11.08 7.29 -1.70
N GLN A 252 11.61 6.18 -2.23
CA GLN A 252 11.09 5.47 -3.41
C GLN A 252 10.99 6.32 -4.70
N ALA A 253 11.63 7.50 -4.76
CA ALA A 253 11.58 8.38 -5.94
C ALA A 253 12.09 7.71 -7.23
N GLY A 254 13.08 6.82 -7.11
CA GLY A 254 13.68 6.11 -8.24
C GLY A 254 12.67 5.30 -9.07
N THR A 255 11.66 4.70 -8.43
CA THR A 255 10.62 3.92 -9.12
C THR A 255 9.79 4.76 -10.10
N VAL A 256 9.63 6.06 -9.80
CA VAL A 256 8.94 7.02 -10.67
C VAL A 256 9.92 7.62 -11.68
N SER A 257 11.13 7.98 -11.23
CA SER A 257 12.16 8.60 -12.08
C SER A 257 12.59 7.71 -13.25
N VAL A 258 12.68 6.39 -13.05
CA VAL A 258 13.05 5.45 -14.13
C VAL A 258 12.06 5.50 -15.29
N LEU A 259 10.76 5.59 -15.02
CA LEU A 259 9.75 5.69 -16.08
C LEU A 259 9.86 7.01 -16.85
N SER A 260 10.18 8.11 -16.16
CA SER A 260 10.40 9.39 -16.82
C SER A 260 11.64 9.38 -17.72
N ALA A 261 12.72 8.70 -17.29
CA ALA A 261 13.93 8.53 -18.08
C ALA A 261 13.67 7.68 -19.33
N LEU A 262 13.04 6.51 -19.17
CA LEU A 262 12.69 5.61 -20.27
C LEU A 262 11.77 6.30 -21.29
N ARG A 263 10.79 7.09 -20.83
CA ARG A 263 9.92 7.87 -21.72
C ARG A 263 10.70 8.90 -22.53
N THR A 264 11.67 9.55 -21.91
CA THR A 264 12.51 10.58 -22.56
C THR A 264 13.39 9.94 -23.63
N GLU A 265 14.06 8.83 -23.29
CA GLU A 265 14.85 8.05 -24.26
C GLU A 265 14.00 7.53 -25.41
N TYR A 266 12.84 6.94 -25.12
CA TYR A 266 11.92 6.45 -26.15
C TYR A 266 11.50 7.56 -27.13
N SER A 267 11.18 8.75 -26.60
CA SER A 267 10.77 9.90 -27.42
C SER A 267 11.91 10.46 -28.27
N ALA A 268 13.16 10.35 -27.79
CA ALA A 268 14.35 10.75 -28.55
C ALA A 268 14.64 9.82 -29.73
N PHE A 269 14.44 8.50 -29.55
CA PHE A 269 14.61 7.51 -30.62
C PHE A 269 13.42 7.44 -31.59
N HIS A 270 12.23 7.89 -31.18
CA HIS A 270 11.01 7.91 -32.00
C HIS A 270 10.42 9.32 -32.10
N PRO A 271 11.12 10.28 -32.76
CA PRO A 271 10.57 11.61 -32.96
C PRO A 271 9.25 11.51 -33.74
N SER A 272 8.22 12.16 -33.21
CA SER A 272 6.87 12.14 -33.77
C SER A 272 6.88 12.69 -35.19
N GLY A 273 6.91 11.81 -36.20
CA GLY A 273 6.94 12.19 -37.62
C GLY A 273 7.95 11.44 -38.48
N ALA A 274 8.92 10.72 -37.91
CA ALA A 274 9.86 9.91 -38.69
C ALA A 274 9.23 8.56 -39.08
N LYS A 275 8.75 8.44 -40.31
CA LYS A 275 8.47 7.14 -40.94
C LYS A 275 9.81 6.44 -41.18
N SER A 276 10.35 5.75 -40.17
CA SER A 276 11.55 4.95 -40.35
C SER A 276 11.25 3.77 -41.27
N SER A 277 12.08 3.62 -42.31
CA SER A 277 12.01 2.55 -43.32
C SER A 277 12.81 1.30 -42.93
N THR A 278 13.38 1.26 -41.72
CA THR A 278 13.99 0.06 -41.14
C THR A 278 12.95 -0.68 -40.27
N PRO A 279 13.02 -2.02 -40.15
CA PRO A 279 12.15 -2.73 -39.22
C PRO A 279 12.43 -2.18 -37.83
N ASN A 280 11.43 -1.54 -37.20
CA ASN A 280 11.51 -1.06 -35.83
C ASN A 280 11.96 -2.23 -34.93
N GLU A 281 13.21 -2.25 -34.49
CA GLU A 281 13.55 -3.12 -33.38
C GLU A 281 12.75 -2.64 -32.17
N PRO A 282 11.95 -3.51 -31.55
CA PRO A 282 11.16 -3.11 -30.41
C PRO A 282 12.09 -2.74 -29.26
N LEU A 283 12.03 -1.48 -28.81
CA LEU A 283 12.72 -1.08 -27.59
C LEU A 283 12.14 -1.87 -26.43
N PHE A 284 12.97 -2.70 -25.80
CA PHE A 284 12.58 -3.55 -24.70
C PHE A 284 13.28 -3.10 -23.42
N ALA A 285 12.50 -2.81 -22.38
CA ALA A 285 12.99 -2.53 -21.04
C ALA A 285 12.49 -3.62 -20.08
N LEU A 286 13.42 -4.27 -19.39
CA LEU A 286 13.13 -5.33 -18.44
C LEU A 286 13.21 -4.82 -17.01
N PHE A 287 12.11 -4.95 -16.27
CA PHE A 287 12.04 -4.58 -14.86
C PHE A 287 12.26 -5.83 -13.99
N LEU A 288 13.46 -5.98 -13.44
CA LEU A 288 13.80 -7.05 -12.48
C LEU A 288 13.47 -6.61 -11.05
N MET A 289 12.19 -6.55 -10.74
CA MET A 289 11.67 -6.10 -9.44
C MET A 289 10.33 -6.80 -9.14
N PRO A 290 9.90 -6.84 -7.87
CA PRO A 290 8.60 -7.39 -7.52
C PRO A 290 7.46 -6.72 -8.31
N CYS A 291 6.39 -7.47 -8.55
CA CYS A 291 5.21 -6.97 -9.26
C CYS A 291 4.70 -5.66 -8.61
N HIS A 292 4.30 -4.68 -9.43
CA HIS A 292 3.78 -3.37 -9.00
C HIS A 292 4.79 -2.40 -8.33
N SER A 293 6.09 -2.61 -8.50
CA SER A 293 7.12 -1.71 -7.94
C SER A 293 7.23 -0.35 -8.65
N THR A 294 6.72 -0.21 -9.88
CA THR A 294 6.70 1.07 -10.62
C THR A 294 5.27 1.46 -11.04
N PRO A 295 4.90 2.75 -10.98
CA PRO A 295 3.56 3.19 -11.36
C PRO A 295 3.33 3.03 -12.86
N GLY A 296 2.34 2.23 -13.29
CA GLY A 296 1.98 2.11 -14.72
C GLY A 296 2.64 0.96 -15.48
N ALA A 297 3.39 0.07 -14.80
CA ALA A 297 3.78 -1.22 -15.37
C ALA A 297 2.64 -2.24 -15.18
N PRO A 298 1.64 -2.20 -16.08
CA PRO A 298 1.30 -3.38 -16.87
C PRO A 298 1.23 -3.11 -18.39
N THR A 299 1.54 -1.90 -18.89
CA THR A 299 1.16 -1.47 -20.25
C THR A 299 2.29 -1.06 -21.20
N SER A 300 3.56 -1.42 -20.96
CA SER A 300 4.60 -1.33 -22.01
C SER A 300 4.92 -2.70 -22.63
N SER A 301 3.91 -3.54 -22.82
CA SER A 301 3.91 -4.50 -23.93
C SER A 301 3.29 -3.84 -25.15
N THR A 302 4.00 -2.85 -25.71
CA THR A 302 3.71 -2.44 -27.08
C THR A 302 4.18 -3.56 -27.99
N HIS A 303 3.40 -4.64 -28.12
CA HIS A 303 3.28 -5.52 -29.31
C HIS A 303 2.14 -6.55 -29.13
N PRO A 304 1.12 -6.60 -30.03
CA PRO A 304 -0.04 -7.49 -29.91
C PRO A 304 0.14 -8.92 -30.46
N SER A 305 1.36 -9.37 -30.75
CA SER A 305 1.55 -10.55 -31.62
C SER A 305 2.69 -11.47 -31.19
N THR A 306 2.71 -11.82 -29.90
CA THR A 306 3.48 -12.96 -29.42
C THR A 306 2.53 -13.95 -28.75
N PRO A 307 2.44 -15.22 -29.21
CA PRO A 307 1.65 -16.24 -28.55
C PRO A 307 2.23 -16.43 -27.15
N THR A 308 1.53 -15.93 -26.15
CA THR A 308 1.98 -15.93 -24.77
C THR A 308 1.68 -17.31 -24.20
N THR A 309 2.66 -18.22 -24.21
CA THR A 309 2.60 -19.40 -23.33
C THR A 309 2.58 -18.94 -21.88
N PRO A 310 1.82 -19.65 -21.02
CA PRO A 310 1.31 -19.10 -19.78
C PRO A 310 2.45 -18.78 -18.85
N TYR A 311 2.72 -17.49 -18.65
CA TYR A 311 3.34 -17.02 -17.42
C TYR A 311 2.56 -17.66 -16.27
N PRO A 312 3.22 -18.16 -15.21
CA PRO A 312 2.52 -18.80 -14.09
C PRO A 312 1.41 -17.85 -13.67
N ALA A 313 0.18 -18.27 -13.97
CA ALA A 313 -0.98 -17.42 -13.88
C ALA A 313 -1.03 -16.93 -12.45
N ASN A 314 -1.04 -15.60 -12.28
CA ASN A 314 -1.16 -15.00 -10.97
C ASN A 314 -2.34 -15.71 -10.25
N PRO A 315 -2.15 -16.35 -9.08
CA PRO A 315 -3.13 -17.23 -8.43
C PRO A 315 -4.33 -16.45 -7.88
N LEU A 316 -4.55 -15.21 -8.35
CA LEU A 316 -5.76 -14.44 -8.08
C LEU A 316 -7.01 -15.12 -8.63
N HIS A 317 -6.86 -15.98 -9.64
CA HIS A 317 -7.95 -16.77 -10.22
C HIS A 317 -8.20 -18.10 -9.51
N THR A 318 -7.26 -18.59 -8.70
CA THR A 318 -7.39 -19.87 -7.99
C THR A 318 -8.16 -19.70 -6.69
N GLU A 319 -8.85 -20.76 -6.25
CA GLU A 319 -9.65 -20.74 -5.03
C GLU A 319 -8.77 -20.57 -3.78
N PRO A 320 -9.27 -19.91 -2.72
CA PRO A 320 -8.58 -19.83 -1.44
C PRO A 320 -8.28 -21.23 -0.86
N ASN A 321 -7.10 -21.42 -0.27
CA ASN A 321 -6.63 -22.68 0.32
C ASN A 321 -6.51 -23.86 -0.67
N SER A 322 -6.39 -23.58 -1.96
CA SER A 322 -6.02 -24.60 -2.95
C SER A 322 -4.53 -24.97 -2.81
N PRO A 323 -4.14 -26.23 -3.07
CA PRO A 323 -2.74 -26.63 -3.06
C PRO A 323 -1.91 -25.85 -4.10
N GLU A 324 -2.56 -25.38 -5.17
CA GLU A 324 -1.95 -24.50 -6.18
C GLU A 324 -1.58 -23.13 -5.60
N ARG A 325 -2.44 -22.54 -4.76
CA ARG A 325 -2.16 -21.25 -4.09
C ARG A 325 -1.14 -21.41 -2.96
N ASP A 326 -1.18 -22.50 -2.21
CA ASP A 326 -0.27 -22.73 -1.08
C ASP A 326 1.17 -23.03 -1.54
N ASN A 327 1.31 -23.71 -2.68
CA ASN A 327 2.63 -23.99 -3.28
C ASN A 327 3.08 -22.91 -4.27
N TYR A 328 2.28 -21.85 -4.48
CA TYR A 328 2.65 -20.79 -5.41
C TYR A 328 3.86 -20.01 -4.89
N ARG A 329 4.82 -19.79 -5.80
CA ARG A 329 5.96 -18.91 -5.57
C ARG A 329 5.98 -17.82 -6.62
N ASP A 330 6.10 -16.57 -6.17
CA ASP A 330 6.18 -15.46 -7.11
C ASP A 330 7.53 -15.46 -7.86
N GLU A 331 7.61 -14.63 -8.91
CA GLU A 331 8.83 -14.52 -9.72
C GLU A 331 10.01 -13.97 -8.92
N ALA A 332 9.74 -13.08 -7.95
CA ALA A 332 10.78 -12.47 -7.13
C ALA A 332 11.40 -13.52 -6.20
N ASP A 333 10.59 -14.34 -5.53
CA ASP A 333 11.02 -15.43 -4.65
C ASP A 333 11.89 -16.43 -5.41
N ARG A 334 11.48 -16.84 -6.62
CA ARG A 334 12.28 -17.74 -7.46
C ARG A 334 13.59 -17.10 -7.93
N PHE A 335 13.55 -15.81 -8.28
CA PHE A 335 14.75 -15.07 -8.65
C PHE A 335 15.72 -14.91 -7.47
N TYR A 336 15.23 -14.61 -6.26
CA TYR A 336 16.08 -14.41 -5.08
C TYR A 336 16.68 -15.71 -4.56
N ASP A 337 16.01 -16.85 -4.75
CA ASP A 337 16.54 -18.17 -4.40
C ASP A 337 17.73 -18.60 -5.27
N ASP A 338 17.61 -18.45 -6.60
CA ASP A 338 18.69 -18.78 -7.54
C ASP A 338 18.67 -17.82 -8.75
N PRO A 339 19.34 -16.65 -8.64
CA PRO A 339 19.32 -15.64 -9.68
C PRO A 339 19.90 -16.12 -11.01
N LEU A 340 20.96 -16.95 -10.97
CA LEU A 340 21.65 -17.40 -12.18
C LEU A 340 20.81 -18.43 -12.94
N ARG A 341 20.19 -19.38 -12.23
CA ARG A 341 19.26 -20.33 -12.84
C ARG A 341 18.03 -19.62 -13.38
N PHE A 342 17.44 -18.70 -12.62
CA PHE A 342 16.26 -17.97 -13.06
C PHE A 342 16.54 -17.19 -14.34
N LEU A 343 17.65 -16.44 -14.40
CA LEU A 343 18.02 -15.68 -15.61
C LEU A 343 18.32 -16.60 -16.80
N SER A 344 19.12 -17.65 -16.61
CA SER A 344 19.58 -18.50 -17.72
C SER A 344 18.54 -19.48 -18.23
N ARG A 345 17.64 -19.97 -17.38
CA ARG A 345 16.71 -21.07 -17.72
C ARG A 345 15.24 -20.67 -17.74
N GLU A 346 14.84 -19.61 -17.05
CA GLU A 346 13.44 -19.16 -17.00
C GLU A 346 13.25 -17.88 -17.83
N LEU A 347 14.05 -16.85 -17.57
CA LEU A 347 13.88 -15.54 -18.18
C LEU A 347 14.44 -15.48 -19.61
N PHE A 348 15.68 -15.94 -19.80
CA PHE A 348 16.38 -15.96 -21.10
C PHE A 348 16.57 -17.39 -21.63
N SER A 349 15.63 -18.28 -21.33
CA SER A 349 15.73 -19.70 -21.72
C SER A 349 16.01 -19.84 -23.23
N PRO A 350 17.00 -20.64 -23.66
CA PRO A 350 17.33 -20.82 -25.07
C PRO A 350 16.15 -21.30 -25.94
N ASP A 351 15.22 -22.06 -25.35
CA ASP A 351 14.01 -22.58 -25.99
C ASP A 351 12.89 -21.52 -26.14
N ARG A 352 13.09 -20.30 -25.60
CA ARG A 352 12.15 -19.17 -25.64
C ARG A 352 12.46 -18.15 -26.73
N ARG A 353 13.39 -18.46 -27.66
CA ARG A 353 13.65 -17.58 -28.80
C ARG A 353 12.36 -17.45 -29.63
N PRO A 354 11.84 -16.23 -29.85
CA PRO A 354 10.78 -16.05 -30.84
C PRO A 354 11.32 -16.55 -32.18
N SER A 355 10.47 -17.21 -32.97
CA SER A 355 10.82 -17.88 -34.24
C SER A 355 11.32 -16.94 -35.36
N GLY A 356 11.91 -15.78 -35.03
CA GLY A 356 12.52 -14.82 -35.94
C GLY A 356 13.86 -14.24 -35.47
N ALA A 357 14.46 -14.72 -34.37
CA ALA A 357 15.83 -14.32 -34.02
C ALA A 357 16.83 -14.99 -34.96
N LEU A 358 17.41 -14.22 -35.87
CA LEU A 358 18.49 -14.65 -36.77
C LEU A 358 19.61 -15.34 -35.98
N PRO A 359 20.22 -16.40 -36.54
CA PRO A 359 21.31 -17.10 -35.87
C PRO A 359 22.49 -16.14 -35.68
N ALA A 360 23.16 -16.25 -34.53
CA ALA A 360 24.42 -15.57 -34.28
C ALA A 360 25.41 -15.85 -35.43
N PRO A 361 26.24 -14.88 -35.83
CA PRO A 361 27.14 -15.05 -36.96
C PRO A 361 28.07 -16.23 -36.68
N ALA A 362 28.00 -17.24 -37.55
CA ALA A 362 28.94 -18.35 -37.53
C ALA A 362 30.35 -17.77 -37.74
N THR A 363 31.22 -17.91 -36.74
CA THR A 363 32.64 -17.65 -36.90
C THR A 363 33.17 -18.58 -37.99
N SER A 364 33.44 -18.03 -39.17
CA SER A 364 34.05 -18.75 -40.28
C SER A 364 35.53 -19.00 -39.96
N SER A 365 35.84 -20.16 -39.37
CA SER A 365 37.19 -20.72 -39.46
C SER A 365 37.27 -21.63 -40.68
N ALA A 366 37.88 -21.10 -41.74
CA ALA A 366 38.29 -21.90 -42.88
C ALA A 366 39.51 -22.76 -42.47
N SER A 367 39.36 -24.09 -42.44
CA SER A 367 40.47 -25.01 -42.70
C SER A 367 40.00 -26.36 -43.24
N ARG A 368 40.16 -26.48 -44.56
CA ARG A 368 40.69 -27.61 -45.36
C ARG A 368 40.33 -29.05 -44.96
N ALA A 369 39.67 -29.72 -45.90
CA ALA A 369 39.30 -31.13 -45.91
C ALA A 369 40.48 -32.12 -46.00
N SER A 370 40.33 -33.28 -45.33
CA SER A 370 40.61 -34.62 -45.86
C SER A 370 39.88 -35.71 -45.05
N SER A 371 39.18 -36.59 -45.78
CA SER A 371 38.30 -37.71 -45.34
C SER A 371 39.09 -38.97 -44.90
N PRO A 372 38.47 -40.17 -44.74
CA PRO A 372 37.40 -40.59 -43.81
C PRO A 372 37.79 -41.86 -42.99
N GLY A 373 37.12 -42.14 -41.87
CA GLY A 373 37.40 -43.33 -41.03
C GLY A 373 36.17 -43.87 -40.29
N SER A 374 35.40 -44.71 -41.01
CA SER A 374 34.58 -45.86 -40.60
C SER A 374 34.18 -46.13 -39.13
N ARG A 375 32.88 -46.50 -38.98
CA ARG A 375 32.28 -47.53 -38.07
C ARG A 375 32.26 -47.18 -36.57
N THR A 376 31.24 -47.41 -35.76
CA THR A 376 29.95 -48.15 -35.80
C THR A 376 29.25 -47.85 -34.47
N SER A 377 27.93 -47.60 -34.47
CA SER A 377 27.10 -47.86 -33.28
C SER A 377 26.80 -49.37 -33.19
N PRO A 378 26.47 -49.91 -32.00
CA PRO A 378 25.04 -50.07 -31.74
C PRO A 378 24.59 -49.88 -30.28
N ARG A 379 23.27 -49.80 -30.18
CA ARG A 379 22.30 -49.67 -29.08
C ARG A 379 22.45 -50.63 -27.86
N PRO A 380 21.71 -50.36 -26.76
CA PRO A 380 21.68 -51.06 -25.45
C PRO A 380 20.48 -52.04 -25.35
N PRO A 381 19.89 -52.39 -24.17
CA PRO A 381 20.34 -52.87 -22.83
C PRO A 381 19.73 -54.29 -22.54
N PRO A 382 19.78 -54.86 -21.31
CA PRO A 382 18.60 -54.86 -20.40
C PRO A 382 18.97 -54.79 -18.89
N LYS A 383 18.26 -54.06 -18.02
CA LYS A 383 17.01 -54.35 -17.25
C LYS A 383 17.13 -55.41 -16.12
N ASP A 384 16.52 -55.02 -14.98
CA ASP A 384 16.08 -55.79 -13.78
C ASP A 384 17.17 -56.08 -12.72
N ALA A 385 17.00 -55.97 -11.39
CA ALA A 385 15.93 -55.57 -10.46
C ALA A 385 16.60 -55.27 -9.06
N PRO A 386 16.00 -55.45 -7.86
CA PRO A 386 15.45 -54.38 -7.02
C PRO A 386 15.99 -54.27 -5.57
N SER A 387 15.58 -53.20 -4.86
CA SER A 387 15.46 -53.05 -3.38
C SER A 387 16.77 -53.11 -2.55
N VAL A 388 17.02 -52.29 -1.54
CA VAL A 388 16.40 -52.28 -0.19
C VAL A 388 16.92 -51.07 0.61
N SER A 389 16.06 -50.62 1.54
CA SER A 389 16.16 -49.65 2.63
C SER A 389 17.47 -49.40 3.39
N GLY A 390 17.59 -48.20 3.96
CA GLY A 390 18.30 -47.98 5.24
C GLY A 390 18.71 -46.52 5.51
N PRO A 391 18.22 -45.85 6.56
CA PRO A 391 18.54 -44.46 6.89
C PRO A 391 19.76 -44.37 7.83
N ALA A 392 20.56 -43.32 7.72
CA ALA A 392 21.50 -42.92 8.77
C ALA A 392 21.76 -41.41 8.74
N ALA A 393 21.42 -40.77 9.85
CA ALA A 393 21.81 -39.40 10.20
C ALA A 393 23.26 -39.37 10.71
N SER A 394 24.00 -38.30 10.41
CA SER A 394 24.92 -37.64 11.37
C SER A 394 25.78 -36.57 10.69
N GLY A 395 25.62 -35.33 11.16
CA GLY A 395 26.73 -34.45 11.58
C GLY A 395 27.60 -33.73 10.52
N PRO A 396 28.04 -32.48 10.78
CA PRO A 396 28.66 -31.59 9.80
C PRO A 396 30.21 -31.67 9.82
N PRO A 397 30.90 -30.96 8.90
CA PRO A 397 32.08 -30.24 9.34
C PRO A 397 32.30 -28.84 8.72
N SER A 398 32.63 -27.92 9.63
CA SER A 398 33.70 -26.91 9.60
C SER A 398 34.33 -26.43 8.27
N THR A 399 34.26 -25.11 8.09
CA THR A 399 35.34 -24.15 7.75
C THR A 399 36.67 -24.68 7.18
N ALA A 400 37.04 -24.19 5.99
CA ALA A 400 38.44 -23.98 5.60
C ALA A 400 38.58 -22.79 4.64
N SER A 401 39.34 -21.80 5.07
CA SER A 401 39.91 -20.71 4.29
C SER A 401 41.00 -21.22 3.36
N SER A 402 41.05 -20.77 2.11
CA SER A 402 42.25 -20.86 1.28
C SER A 402 42.23 -19.81 0.16
N THR A 403 43.07 -18.81 0.34
CA THR A 403 43.54 -17.84 -0.65
C THR A 403 44.38 -18.52 -1.74
N ARG A 404 44.05 -18.28 -3.01
CA ARG A 404 45.02 -18.37 -4.13
C ARG A 404 44.56 -17.58 -5.35
N THR A 405 45.23 -16.46 -5.60
CA THR A 405 45.39 -15.83 -6.92
C THR A 405 46.37 -16.66 -7.78
N PRO A 406 46.20 -16.68 -9.12
CA PRO A 406 47.19 -15.98 -9.95
C PRO A 406 46.60 -15.20 -11.15
N ALA A 407 47.45 -14.37 -11.72
CA ALA A 407 47.20 -13.32 -12.71
C ALA A 407 46.97 -13.80 -14.17
N GLY A 408 46.15 -13.03 -14.90
CA GLY A 408 46.17 -12.65 -16.35
C GLY A 408 46.34 -13.72 -17.46
N PRO A 409 45.79 -13.50 -18.68
CA PRO A 409 45.90 -12.22 -19.40
C PRO A 409 44.60 -11.71 -20.05
N ALA A 410 44.71 -10.48 -20.56
CA ALA A 410 43.67 -9.64 -21.14
C ALA A 410 42.99 -10.21 -22.40
N GLY A 411 41.67 -10.03 -22.47
CA GLY A 411 40.86 -10.14 -23.68
C GLY A 411 39.61 -9.28 -23.51
N SER A 412 39.46 -8.26 -24.35
CA SER A 412 38.31 -7.35 -24.34
C SER A 412 37.04 -8.10 -24.71
N SER A 413 36.01 -8.01 -23.87
CA SER A 413 34.65 -8.39 -24.24
C SER A 413 33.67 -7.34 -23.71
N SER A 414 32.80 -6.91 -24.62
CA SER A 414 31.77 -5.89 -24.45
C SER A 414 30.79 -6.28 -23.35
N GLY A 415 30.85 -5.56 -22.22
CA GLY A 415 30.03 -5.83 -21.05
C GLY A 415 28.67 -5.13 -21.09
N ILE A 416 27.61 -5.92 -20.91
CA ILE A 416 26.28 -5.50 -20.47
C ILE A 416 26.43 -4.73 -19.14
N ARG A 417 25.99 -3.46 -19.08
CA ARG A 417 25.94 -2.70 -17.82
C ARG A 417 24.70 -3.10 -17.02
N ALA A 418 24.90 -3.97 -16.04
CA ALA A 418 23.95 -4.16 -14.95
C ALA A 418 24.21 -3.08 -13.87
N CYS A 419 23.23 -2.22 -13.62
CA CYS A 419 23.27 -1.32 -12.47
C CYS A 419 22.76 -2.05 -11.22
N THR A 420 23.67 -2.55 -10.40
CA THR A 420 23.38 -3.04 -9.05
C THR A 420 23.50 -1.88 -8.06
N ALA A 421 22.41 -1.57 -7.35
CA ALA A 421 22.43 -0.60 -6.25
C ALA A 421 22.94 -1.28 -4.97
N GLY A 422 24.25 -1.13 -4.69
CA GLY A 422 24.86 -1.46 -3.39
C GLY A 422 24.91 -0.24 -2.45
N PRO A 423 25.08 -0.44 -1.13
CA PRO A 423 24.83 0.59 -0.13
C PRO A 423 25.90 1.70 -0.13
N HIS A 424 25.43 2.92 0.16
CA HIS A 424 26.17 4.18 0.20
C HIS A 424 27.59 4.11 0.77
N ARG A 425 28.56 4.61 -0.02
CA ARG A 425 29.73 5.31 0.50
C ARG A 425 29.97 6.59 -0.30
N ARG A 426 29.80 7.74 0.36
CA ARG A 426 30.07 9.09 -0.18
C ARG A 426 31.55 9.24 -0.54
N LYS A 427 31.86 9.79 -1.72
CA LYS A 427 32.90 10.82 -1.92
C LYS A 427 32.51 11.73 -3.10
N HIS A 428 32.68 13.04 -2.90
CA HIS A 428 32.51 14.08 -3.91
C HIS A 428 33.55 13.92 -5.04
N THR A 429 33.11 14.01 -6.30
CA THR A 429 33.88 14.55 -7.43
C THR A 429 32.95 14.87 -8.60
N THR A 430 33.31 15.91 -9.35
CA THR A 430 32.70 16.51 -10.55
C THR A 430 32.42 15.51 -11.69
N PRO A 431 31.50 15.81 -12.63
CA PRO A 431 31.03 14.86 -13.63
C PRO A 431 32.02 14.71 -14.80
N PRO A 432 32.29 13.50 -15.33
CA PRO A 432 32.97 13.34 -16.60
C PRO A 432 31.97 13.43 -17.77
N ALA A 433 32.35 14.19 -18.80
CA ALA A 433 31.70 14.21 -20.09
C ALA A 433 31.85 12.84 -20.79
N PHE A 434 30.77 12.35 -21.40
CA PHE A 434 30.80 11.12 -22.20
C PHE A 434 30.68 11.46 -23.69
N HIS A 435 31.76 11.20 -24.43
CA HIS A 435 31.75 11.03 -25.88
C HIS A 435 31.22 9.63 -26.20
N LEU A 436 30.29 9.54 -27.16
CA LEU A 436 29.87 8.28 -27.77
C LEU A 436 30.38 8.26 -29.22
N GLU A 437 31.18 7.26 -29.56
CA GLU A 437 31.47 6.92 -30.95
C GLU A 437 30.32 6.10 -31.55
N PRO A 438 30.04 6.26 -32.85
CA PRO A 438 29.04 5.47 -33.55
C PRO A 438 29.58 4.07 -33.90
N GLY A 439 28.78 3.04 -33.63
CA GLY A 439 28.98 1.66 -34.08
C GLY A 439 27.80 1.20 -34.90
#